data_AF-A0A1H1T244-F1
#
_entry.id   AF-A0A1H1T244-F1
#
_cell.length_a   1.000
_cell.length_b   1.000
_cell.length_c   1.000
_cell.angle_alpha   90.00
_cell.angle_beta   90.00
_cell.angle_gamma   90.00
#
_symmetry.space_group_name_H-M   'P 1'
#
loop_
_entity.id
_entity.type
_entity.pdbx_description
1 polymer ?
#
loop_
_entity_poly.entity_id
_entity_poly.type
_entity_poly.pdbx_seq_one_letter_code
_entity_poly.pdbx_strand_id
1 'polypeptide(L)'
;MRSMVFAAGLLVAGVALTGCSSGTASTADEAESVDSSEESSSAEADETEGAIHQAWVVLGGDYTYDELKDATDIALMAGGESLTESARRSVWDSILSVKDGLVEKGYPGPDSMVVMQCIPDSISSRGVAITEAVAYCSLETAGIPESLW
;
A
#
# COMPACT_ATOMS: atom_id res chain seq x y z
N MET A 1 25.38 34.90 6.81
CA MET A 1 26.23 34.83 5.59
C MET A 1 27.13 33.60 5.70
N ARG A 2 27.37 32.94 4.56
CA ARG A 2 28.09 31.66 4.32
C ARG A 2 27.16 30.44 4.33
N SER A 3 27.11 29.57 3.33
CA SER A 3 27.60 29.58 1.95
C SER A 3 26.87 28.45 1.21
N MET A 4 26.48 28.71 -0.04
CA MET A 4 25.98 27.72 -1.01
C MET A 4 27.11 26.77 -1.46
N VAL A 5 26.79 25.50 -1.69
CA VAL A 5 27.45 24.67 -2.72
C VAL A 5 26.38 23.79 -3.37
N PHE A 6 26.04 24.11 -4.61
CA PHE A 6 25.38 23.21 -5.56
C PHE A 6 26.43 22.26 -6.15
N ALA A 7 26.09 20.98 -6.30
CA ALA A 7 26.84 20.07 -7.16
C ALA A 7 25.87 19.19 -7.95
N ALA A 8 25.75 19.50 -9.23
CA ALA A 8 25.14 18.66 -10.25
C ALA A 8 26.11 17.52 -10.61
N GLY A 9 25.58 16.30 -10.79
CA GLY A 9 26.33 15.15 -11.26
C GLY A 9 25.48 14.34 -12.22
N LEU A 10 25.68 14.58 -13.52
CA LEU A 10 25.07 13.90 -14.65
C LEU A 10 26.04 12.80 -15.11
N LEU A 11 25.61 11.54 -15.18
CA LEU A 11 26.38 10.46 -15.81
C LEU A 11 25.52 9.71 -16.82
N VAL A 12 26.06 9.65 -18.04
CA VAL A 12 25.52 9.01 -19.24
C VAL A 12 26.36 7.77 -19.55
N ALA A 13 25.72 6.83 -20.25
CA ALA A 13 26.25 5.82 -21.18
C ALA A 13 26.33 4.37 -20.68
N GLY A 14 25.70 3.50 -21.48
CA GLY A 14 25.88 2.05 -21.44
C GLY A 14 24.99 1.32 -22.45
N VAL A 15 25.19 1.58 -23.76
CA VAL A 15 24.64 0.72 -24.83
C VAL A 15 25.41 -0.60 -24.84
N ALA A 16 24.69 -1.72 -24.78
CA ALA A 16 25.23 -3.04 -25.11
C ALA A 16 24.36 -3.68 -26.20
N LEU A 17 24.84 -3.60 -27.45
CA LEU A 17 24.37 -4.40 -28.58
C LEU A 17 25.44 -5.45 -28.89
N THR A 18 25.19 -6.70 -28.51
CA THR A 18 25.85 -7.93 -29.01
C THR A 18 24.91 -9.09 -28.64
N GLY A 19 24.56 -10.05 -29.46
CA GLY A 19 25.03 -10.47 -30.77
C GLY A 19 24.18 -11.64 -31.27
N CYS A 20 24.31 -11.89 -32.56
CA CYS A 20 23.61 -12.84 -33.41
C CYS A 20 23.93 -14.32 -33.10
N SER A 21 22.99 -15.24 -33.28
CA SER A 21 23.29 -16.57 -33.83
C SER A 21 22.06 -17.22 -34.49
N SER A 22 22.26 -17.69 -35.73
CA SER A 22 21.27 -18.27 -36.64
C SER A 22 20.88 -19.70 -36.30
N GLY A 23 19.67 -20.12 -36.71
CA GLY A 23 19.23 -21.52 -36.70
C GLY A 23 17.97 -21.71 -37.56
N THR A 24 17.99 -22.72 -38.41
CA THR A 24 17.21 -22.95 -39.64
C THR A 24 15.91 -23.74 -39.48
N ALA A 25 15.09 -23.65 -40.53
CA ALA A 25 14.27 -24.71 -41.15
C ALA A 25 12.78 -24.85 -40.76
N SER A 26 11.96 -24.71 -41.79
CA SER A 26 10.53 -24.99 -41.88
C SER A 26 10.19 -26.46 -41.62
N THR A 27 9.01 -26.73 -41.05
CA THR A 27 8.13 -27.86 -41.41
C THR A 27 6.70 -27.53 -41.01
N ALA A 28 5.79 -27.86 -41.90
CA ALA A 28 4.37 -27.60 -41.88
C ALA A 28 3.56 -28.65 -41.09
N ASP A 29 2.31 -28.26 -40.87
CA ASP A 29 1.09 -29.06 -40.80
C ASP A 29 0.57 -29.63 -39.46
N GLU A 30 -0.74 -29.41 -39.34
CA GLU A 30 -1.77 -30.15 -38.61
C GLU A 30 -1.89 -29.99 -37.09
N ALA A 31 -2.93 -29.27 -36.66
CA ALA A 31 -4.06 -29.90 -35.96
C ALA A 31 -5.15 -28.85 -35.66
N GLU A 32 -6.35 -29.10 -36.17
CA GLU A 32 -7.57 -28.43 -35.71
C GLU A 32 -7.82 -28.77 -34.24
N SER A 33 -8.26 -27.77 -33.46
CA SER A 33 -9.07 -28.01 -32.27
C SER A 33 -10.01 -26.84 -32.07
N VAL A 34 -11.30 -27.11 -32.31
CA VAL A 34 -12.42 -26.27 -31.92
C VAL A 34 -12.56 -26.44 -30.40
N ASP A 35 -12.43 -25.36 -29.64
CA ASP A 35 -13.01 -25.30 -28.29
C ASP A 35 -13.60 -23.92 -28.05
N SER A 36 -14.92 -23.91 -27.93
CA SER A 36 -15.70 -22.84 -27.37
C SER A 36 -15.35 -22.71 -25.90
N SER A 37 -14.81 -21.56 -25.48
CA SER A 37 -14.87 -21.18 -24.08
C SER A 37 -15.00 -19.66 -23.98
N GLU A 38 -16.08 -19.26 -23.33
CA GLU A 38 -16.38 -17.91 -22.91
C GLU A 38 -15.24 -17.39 -22.03
N GLU A 39 -14.40 -16.51 -22.55
CA GLU A 39 -13.69 -15.58 -21.67
C GLU A 39 -14.42 -14.25 -21.73
N SER A 40 -15.31 -14.09 -20.75
CA SER A 40 -15.55 -12.77 -20.16
C SER A 40 -14.19 -12.12 -19.98
N SER A 41 -13.88 -11.17 -20.84
CA SER A 41 -12.75 -10.26 -20.68
C SER A 41 -13.08 -9.34 -19.50
N SER A 42 -12.94 -9.92 -18.30
CA SER A 42 -12.69 -9.26 -17.03
C SER A 42 -11.22 -9.54 -16.66
N ALA A 43 -10.34 -9.46 -17.66
CA ALA A 43 -8.92 -9.26 -17.47
C ALA A 43 -8.72 -7.75 -17.30
N GLU A 44 -7.75 -7.35 -16.48
CA GLU A 44 -7.54 -6.01 -15.92
C GLU A 44 -8.33 -5.70 -14.62
N ALA A 45 -8.36 -6.63 -13.66
CA ALA A 45 -8.26 -6.19 -12.27
C ALA A 45 -6.84 -5.64 -12.08
N ASP A 46 -6.74 -4.31 -12.16
CA ASP A 46 -5.56 -3.50 -11.96
C ASP A 46 -4.71 -4.01 -10.78
N GLU A 47 -3.57 -4.66 -11.06
CA GLU A 47 -2.64 -5.15 -10.03
C GLU A 47 -1.96 -4.01 -9.24
N THR A 48 -2.38 -2.77 -9.51
CA THR A 48 -1.92 -1.51 -8.91
C THR A 48 -2.91 -0.87 -7.94
N GLU A 49 -4.10 -1.44 -7.71
CA GLU A 49 -5.00 -1.06 -6.60
C GLU A 49 -4.82 -1.93 -5.33
N GLY A 50 -3.73 -2.70 -5.25
CA GLY A 50 -3.56 -3.82 -4.34
C GLY A 50 -3.81 -3.56 -2.85
N ALA A 51 -3.22 -2.53 -2.25
CA ALA A 51 -3.21 -2.33 -0.80
C ALA A 51 -4.55 -1.83 -0.28
N ILE A 52 -5.15 -0.86 -0.95
CA ILE A 52 -6.48 -0.37 -0.59
C ILE A 52 -7.52 -1.44 -0.86
N HIS A 53 -7.43 -2.16 -1.99
CA HIS A 53 -8.33 -3.26 -2.29
C HIS A 53 -8.21 -4.40 -1.28
N GLN A 54 -6.98 -4.76 -0.89
CA GLN A 54 -6.74 -5.78 0.14
C GLN A 54 -7.30 -5.35 1.49
N ALA A 55 -7.07 -4.11 1.91
CA ALA A 55 -7.66 -3.57 3.13
C ALA A 55 -9.19 -3.62 3.08
N TRP A 56 -9.80 -3.22 1.95
CA TRP A 56 -11.23 -3.27 1.73
C TRP A 56 -11.80 -4.69 1.86
N VAL A 57 -11.14 -5.68 1.28
CA VAL A 57 -11.51 -7.11 1.40
C VAL A 57 -11.41 -7.58 2.85
N VAL A 58 -10.33 -7.23 3.56
CA VAL A 58 -10.13 -7.60 4.99
C VAL A 58 -11.18 -6.96 5.89
N LEU A 59 -11.59 -5.74 5.58
CA LEU A 59 -12.61 -4.99 6.32
C LEU A 59 -14.05 -5.39 5.94
N GLY A 60 -14.24 -6.38 5.07
CA GLY A 60 -15.56 -6.96 4.80
C GLY A 60 -16.56 -6.03 4.11
N GLY A 61 -16.09 -4.93 3.51
CA GLY A 61 -16.93 -3.98 2.79
C GLY A 61 -17.72 -2.99 3.65
N ASP A 62 -17.35 -2.81 4.93
CA ASP A 62 -17.96 -1.80 5.82
C ASP A 62 -17.71 -0.35 5.33
N TYR A 63 -16.70 -0.17 4.48
CA TYR A 63 -16.29 1.09 3.88
C TYR A 63 -16.18 0.93 2.36
N THR A 64 -16.40 2.02 1.62
CA THR A 64 -16.14 2.04 0.18
C THR A 64 -14.64 2.11 -0.10
N TYR A 65 -14.23 1.69 -1.30
CA TYR A 65 -12.84 1.82 -1.75
C TYR A 65 -12.35 3.27 -1.69
N ASP A 66 -13.17 4.23 -2.16
CA ASP A 66 -12.82 5.64 -2.20
C ASP A 66 -12.62 6.22 -0.79
N GLU A 67 -13.47 5.87 0.17
CA GLU A 67 -13.30 6.29 1.57
C GLU A 67 -11.99 5.79 2.16
N LEU A 68 -11.66 4.51 1.95
CA LEU A 68 -10.40 3.93 2.42
C LEU A 68 -9.20 4.59 1.76
N LYS A 69 -9.27 4.80 0.44
CA LYS A 69 -8.20 5.43 -0.34
C LYS A 69 -7.95 6.86 0.14
N ASP A 70 -9.01 7.66 0.27
CA ASP A 70 -8.91 9.07 0.65
C ASP A 70 -8.35 9.23 2.06
N ALA A 71 -8.84 8.45 3.03
CA ALA A 71 -8.30 8.49 4.39
C ALA A 71 -6.84 8.03 4.46
N THR A 72 -6.48 7.00 3.69
CA THR A 72 -5.08 6.54 3.60
C THR A 72 -4.19 7.63 3.02
N ASP A 73 -4.59 8.25 1.91
CA ASP A 73 -3.81 9.31 1.26
C ASP A 73 -3.67 10.53 2.18
N ILE A 74 -4.71 10.89 2.94
CA ILE A 74 -4.65 11.97 3.95
C ILE A 74 -3.66 11.63 5.06
N ALA A 75 -3.70 10.41 5.60
CA ALA A 75 -2.77 9.96 6.64
C ALA A 75 -1.31 10.01 6.16
N LEU A 76 -1.05 9.54 4.93
CA LEU A 76 0.28 9.58 4.31
C LEU A 76 0.76 11.01 4.09
N MET A 77 -0.08 11.89 3.55
CA MET A 77 0.25 13.32 3.37
C MET A 77 0.56 14.01 4.71
N ALA A 78 -0.19 13.70 5.77
CA ALA A 78 0.05 14.26 7.10
C ALA A 78 1.41 13.83 7.67
N GLY A 79 1.83 12.59 7.42
CA GLY A 79 3.16 12.09 7.80
C GLY A 79 4.31 12.51 6.88
N GLY A 80 4.02 13.24 5.79
CA GLY A 80 5.03 13.61 4.79
C GLY A 80 5.49 12.43 3.93
N GLU A 81 4.73 11.35 3.90
CA GLU A 81 5.02 10.16 3.09
C GLU A 81 4.54 10.33 1.64
N SER A 82 5.18 9.62 0.72
CA SER A 82 4.76 9.58 -0.67
C SER A 82 3.48 8.76 -0.87
N LEU A 83 2.60 9.18 -1.78
CA LEU A 83 1.35 8.47 -2.13
C LEU A 83 1.61 7.26 -3.05
N THR A 84 2.51 6.39 -2.63
CA THR A 84 2.89 5.16 -3.35
C THR A 84 2.14 3.96 -2.79
N GLU A 85 1.98 2.95 -3.63
CA GLU A 85 1.37 1.67 -3.25
C GLU A 85 2.11 0.99 -2.09
N SER A 86 3.44 1.07 -2.06
CA SER A 86 4.26 0.56 -0.95
C SER A 86 3.98 1.28 0.37
N ALA A 87 3.79 2.60 0.34
CA ALA A 87 3.46 3.38 1.54
C ALA A 87 2.04 3.06 2.04
N ARG A 88 1.06 2.95 1.13
CA ARG A 88 -0.30 2.51 1.47
C ARG A 88 -0.31 1.12 2.09
N ARG A 89 0.42 0.18 1.50
CA ARG A 89 0.57 -1.17 2.06
C ARG A 89 1.17 -1.13 3.46
N SER A 90 2.26 -0.38 3.64
CA SER A 90 2.93 -0.28 4.94
C SER A 90 2.02 0.28 6.04
N VAL A 91 1.17 1.28 5.75
CA VAL A 91 0.26 1.82 6.78
C VAL A 91 -0.86 0.82 7.10
N TRP A 92 -1.43 0.14 6.10
CA TRP A 92 -2.45 -0.89 6.34
C TRP A 92 -1.90 -2.11 7.06
N ASP A 93 -0.73 -2.61 6.68
CA ASP A 93 -0.05 -3.70 7.40
C ASP A 93 0.19 -3.32 8.87
N SER A 94 0.58 -2.07 9.14
CA SER A 94 0.74 -1.58 10.51
C SER A 94 -0.58 -1.55 11.28
N ILE A 95 -1.67 -1.03 10.69
CA ILE A 95 -2.98 -0.94 11.34
C ILE A 95 -3.53 -2.33 11.64
N LEU A 96 -3.47 -3.24 10.67
CA LEU A 96 -3.94 -4.61 10.82
C LEU A 96 -3.11 -5.38 11.85
N SER A 97 -1.78 -5.24 11.81
CA SER A 97 -0.89 -5.88 12.80
C SER A 97 -1.15 -5.38 14.24
N VAL A 98 -1.36 -4.08 14.43
CA VAL A 98 -1.68 -3.54 15.76
C VAL A 98 -3.05 -4.01 16.22
N LYS A 99 -4.06 -4.00 15.33
CA LYS A 99 -5.40 -4.51 15.62
C LYS A 99 -5.34 -5.97 16.07
N ASP A 100 -4.66 -6.83 15.31
CA ASP A 100 -4.52 -8.25 15.64
C ASP A 100 -3.81 -8.42 16.99
N GLY A 101 -2.71 -7.69 17.23
CA GLY A 101 -1.99 -7.73 18.50
C GLY A 101 -2.80 -7.24 19.71
N LEU A 102 -3.77 -6.33 19.51
CA LEU A 102 -4.71 -5.92 20.56
C LEU A 102 -5.75 -7.00 20.84
N VAL A 103 -6.32 -7.59 19.79
CA VAL A 103 -7.29 -8.68 19.91
C VAL A 103 -6.67 -9.90 20.60
N GLU A 104 -5.44 -10.27 20.26
CA GLU A 104 -4.69 -11.36 20.91
C GLU A 104 -4.48 -11.13 22.41
N LYS A 105 -4.33 -9.88 22.83
CA LYS A 105 -4.20 -9.50 24.25
C LYS A 105 -5.55 -9.43 24.97
N GLY A 106 -6.66 -9.69 24.29
CA GLY A 106 -8.00 -9.66 24.85
C GLY A 106 -8.63 -8.26 24.89
N TYR A 107 -8.05 -7.29 24.18
CA TYR A 107 -8.66 -5.98 24.01
C TYR A 107 -9.68 -5.97 22.86
N PRO A 108 -10.62 -5.02 22.85
CA PRO A 108 -11.48 -4.78 21.68
C PRO A 108 -10.61 -4.50 20.44
N GLY A 109 -10.98 -5.11 19.31
CA GLY A 109 -10.35 -4.78 18.04
C GLY A 109 -10.76 -3.37 17.61
N PRO A 110 -9.82 -2.42 17.46
CA PRO A 110 -10.17 -1.07 17.05
C PRO A 110 -10.75 -1.07 15.64
N ASP A 111 -11.68 -0.14 15.39
CA ASP A 111 -12.17 0.13 14.05
C ASP A 111 -11.03 0.74 13.21
N SER A 112 -10.65 0.04 12.14
CA SER A 112 -9.47 0.41 11.35
C SER A 112 -9.64 1.74 10.61
N MET A 113 -10.88 2.13 10.29
CA MET A 113 -11.15 3.41 9.64
C MET A 113 -11.06 4.56 10.65
N VAL A 114 -11.58 4.36 11.87
CA VAL A 114 -11.43 5.34 12.96
C VAL A 114 -9.95 5.53 13.30
N VAL A 115 -9.15 4.45 13.33
CA VAL A 115 -7.70 4.54 13.49
C VAL A 115 -7.08 5.38 12.39
N MET A 116 -7.40 5.09 11.11
CA MET A 116 -6.85 5.82 9.96
C MET A 116 -7.17 7.32 10.03
N GLN A 117 -8.41 7.67 10.39
CA GLN A 117 -8.86 9.07 10.50
C GLN A 117 -8.20 9.83 11.66
N CYS A 118 -7.76 9.13 12.71
CA CYS A 118 -7.07 9.72 13.85
C CYS A 118 -5.59 10.06 13.54
N ILE A 119 -4.95 9.35 12.60
CA ILE A 119 -3.50 9.49 12.32
C ILE A 119 -3.07 10.94 12.05
N PRO A 120 -3.74 11.71 11.17
CA PRO A 120 -3.34 13.09 10.88
C PRO A 120 -3.29 13.98 12.13
N ASP A 121 -4.28 13.86 13.00
CA ASP A 121 -4.37 14.63 14.23
C ASP A 121 -3.30 14.20 15.23
N SER A 122 -3.03 12.91 15.34
CA SER A 122 -1.95 12.37 16.18
C SER A 122 -0.59 12.88 15.74
N ILE A 123 -0.29 12.87 14.42
CA ILE A 123 0.96 13.41 13.87
C ILE A 123 1.08 14.91 14.15
N SER A 124 0.01 15.66 13.88
CA SER A 124 -0.02 17.13 14.05
C SER A 124 0.13 17.55 15.52
N SER A 125 -0.58 16.87 16.43
CA SER A 125 -0.62 17.23 17.85
C SER A 125 0.55 16.68 18.66
N ARG A 126 1.01 15.46 18.35
CA ARG A 126 2.07 14.76 19.10
C ARG A 126 3.44 14.85 18.43
N GLY A 127 3.51 15.19 17.15
CA GLY A 127 4.78 15.28 16.40
C GLY A 127 5.45 13.93 16.15
N VAL A 128 4.65 12.88 16.02
CA VAL A 128 5.09 11.48 15.90
C VAL A 128 5.08 10.99 14.46
N ALA A 129 5.79 9.90 14.17
CA ALA A 129 5.75 9.24 12.86
C ALA A 129 4.43 8.49 12.64
N ILE A 130 4.10 8.14 11.38
CA ILE A 130 2.85 7.43 11.03
C ILE A 130 2.69 6.13 11.83
N THR A 131 3.73 5.31 11.95
CA THR A 131 3.64 4.01 12.66
C THR A 131 3.36 4.19 14.16
N GLU A 132 3.92 5.23 14.75
CA GLU A 132 3.67 5.59 16.15
C GLU A 132 2.27 6.21 16.31
N ALA A 133 1.83 7.05 15.37
CA ALA A 133 0.46 7.54 15.31
C ALA A 133 -0.57 6.40 15.17
N VAL A 134 -0.28 5.37 14.37
CA VAL A 134 -1.11 4.15 14.25
C VAL A 134 -1.26 3.46 15.60
N ALA A 135 -0.16 3.27 16.33
CA ALA A 135 -0.21 2.67 17.67
C ALA A 135 -1.05 3.52 18.63
N TYR A 136 -0.83 4.83 18.65
CA TYR A 136 -1.59 5.76 19.48
C TYR A 136 -3.09 5.74 19.15
N CYS A 137 -3.44 5.88 17.89
CA CYS A 137 -4.83 5.88 17.45
C CYS A 137 -5.53 4.53 17.67
N SER A 138 -4.81 3.41 17.54
CA SER A 138 -5.38 2.06 17.75
C SER A 138 -5.75 1.82 19.20
N LEU A 139 -4.85 2.15 20.13
CA LEU A 139 -5.06 1.95 21.56
C LEU A 139 -6.09 2.97 22.10
N GLU A 140 -6.12 4.22 21.58
CA GLU A 140 -7.19 5.20 21.88
C GLU A 140 -8.57 4.71 21.40
N THR A 141 -8.65 4.25 20.14
CA THR A 141 -9.89 3.71 19.54
C THR A 141 -10.36 2.44 20.26
N ALA A 142 -9.44 1.62 20.75
CA ALA A 142 -9.75 0.46 21.58
C ALA A 142 -10.20 0.81 23.01
N GLY A 143 -10.21 2.10 23.38
CA GLY A 143 -10.64 2.59 24.69
C GLY A 143 -9.64 2.30 25.81
N ILE A 144 -8.36 2.10 25.46
CA ILE A 144 -7.31 1.78 26.43
C ILE A 144 -6.77 3.08 27.02
N PRO A 145 -6.83 3.26 28.35
CA PRO A 145 -6.44 4.51 28.99
C PRO A 145 -4.94 4.76 28.85
N GLU A 146 -4.57 6.05 28.79
CA GLU A 146 -3.18 6.39 28.49
C GLU A 146 -2.16 5.98 29.55
N SER A 147 -2.61 5.55 30.72
CA SER A 147 -1.74 5.06 31.79
C SER A 147 -1.23 3.63 31.57
N LEU A 148 -1.71 2.93 30.53
CA LEU A 148 -1.41 1.52 30.27
C LEU A 148 -0.51 1.27 29.06
N TRP A 149 -0.04 2.31 28.39
CA TRP A 149 0.87 2.24 27.23
C TRP A 149 2.14 3.10 27.43
#